data_AF-A0A7V2CKD5-F1
#
_entry.id   AF-A0A7V2CKD5-F1
#
_cell.length_a   1.000
_cell.length_b   1.000
_cell.length_c   1.000
_cell.angle_alpha   90.00
_cell.angle_beta   90.00
_cell.angle_gamma   90.00
#
_symmetry.space_group_name_H-M   'P 1'
#
loop_
_entity.id
_entity.type
_entity.pdbx_description
1 polymer ?
#
loop_
_entity_poly.entity_id
_entity_poly.type
_entity_poly.pdbx_seq_one_letter_code
_entity_poly.pdbx_strand_id
1 'polypeptide(L)'
;DIIIHEYTHGLSNRLHGSLSASQSRAMGEGWSDFYALCLLSEPGDDPDGIYPKGGYVTLDLGGEDFDQNYYFGIRRYPYSTDMTVNPLTFQDIDPTKIDLPDEVPISPLNEDEPPEFAAEAHKAGEVWCVTLWECRANIMAKEGFAGNETMLQIATEAMKISPPNPNFIQARDAIIQADIVVTGGRFFNELWAGFAKRGMGFSASAPGSGSNIGVIEASDFPRAVAAARSNLPGGPAPLKVSFRGVAENISQASRTNVWSFGTGDLAEGTAVEYTYTEPGTYLAVFEASDISGASAKASVPVTVLGQQTAGPRTSISATPQSGPVPLTVRFTASADGGEASIVSWNWAFGDGGGAFGRSVEYTFSRAGNFTVTMTATDTQGGQVVRSLLIVATGTTAGTVTGPPAGGTGTCGAIGTPAMILLVMGMCGLRPICRRRA
;
A
#
# COMPACT_ATOMS: atom_id res chain seq x y z
N ASP A 1 44.59 21.95 -2.58
CA ASP A 1 43.36 21.56 -1.86
C ASP A 1 42.95 22.57 -0.77
N ILE A 2 43.86 23.18 0.01
CA ILE A 2 43.53 24.17 1.07
C ILE A 2 42.75 25.38 0.50
N ILE A 3 43.21 25.97 -0.61
CA ILE A 3 42.54 27.13 -1.22
C ILE A 3 41.08 26.80 -1.63
N ILE A 4 40.84 25.60 -2.16
CA ILE A 4 39.50 25.16 -2.57
C ILE A 4 38.62 24.94 -1.33
N HIS A 5 39.19 24.39 -0.26
CA HIS A 5 38.51 24.24 1.02
C HIS A 5 38.00 25.59 1.53
N GLU A 6 38.86 26.60 1.64
CA GLU A 6 38.46 27.94 2.10
C GLU A 6 37.38 28.59 1.20
N TYR A 7 37.51 28.41 -0.12
CA TYR A 7 36.52 28.93 -1.05
C TYR A 7 35.16 28.24 -0.88
N THR A 8 35.17 26.94 -0.56
CA THR A 8 33.96 26.13 -0.40
C THR A 8 33.16 26.52 0.83
N HIS A 9 33.78 27.06 1.90
CA HIS A 9 33.01 27.70 2.97
C HIS A 9 32.13 28.83 2.44
N GLY A 10 32.64 29.63 1.49
CA GLY A 10 31.88 30.69 0.84
C GLY A 10 30.73 30.17 -0.03
N LEU A 11 30.86 28.97 -0.60
CA LEU A 11 29.80 28.28 -1.34
C LEU A 11 28.73 27.75 -0.37
N SER A 12 29.12 26.92 0.60
CA SER A 12 28.22 26.21 1.50
C SER A 12 27.43 27.18 2.39
N ASN A 13 28.06 28.26 2.87
CA ASN A 13 27.35 29.30 3.62
C ASN A 13 26.33 30.07 2.77
N ARG A 14 26.65 30.36 1.50
CA ARG A 14 25.71 31.06 0.61
C ARG A 14 24.50 30.22 0.25
N LEU A 15 24.69 28.92 0.01
CA LEU A 15 23.60 28.03 -0.38
C LEU A 15 22.68 27.69 0.80
N HIS A 16 23.21 27.53 2.02
CA HIS A 16 22.40 27.24 3.22
C HIS A 16 21.87 28.49 3.95
N GLY A 17 22.34 29.69 3.60
CA GLY A 17 21.98 30.92 4.32
C GLY A 17 22.65 31.08 5.69
N SER A 18 23.82 30.46 5.89
CA SER A 18 24.67 30.36 7.10
C SER A 18 24.68 28.97 7.74
N LEU A 19 25.88 28.50 8.09
CA LEU A 19 26.16 27.26 8.83
C LEU A 19 26.79 27.61 10.18
N SER A 20 25.95 27.89 11.18
CA SER A 20 26.37 28.34 12.51
C SER A 20 26.14 27.32 13.63
N ALA A 21 25.20 26.38 13.46
CA ALA A 21 24.96 25.33 14.45
C ALA A 21 26.11 24.30 14.49
N SER A 22 26.25 23.53 15.57
CA SER A 22 27.39 22.60 15.77
C SER A 22 27.56 21.62 14.61
N GLN A 23 26.52 20.85 14.30
CA GLN A 23 26.52 19.90 13.18
C GLN A 23 26.63 20.62 11.83
N SER A 24 26.00 21.78 11.67
CA SER A 24 26.02 22.52 10.41
C SER A 24 27.42 23.07 10.10
N ARG A 25 28.14 23.57 11.11
CA ARG A 25 29.54 23.99 10.99
C ARG A 25 30.44 22.81 10.62
N ALA A 26 30.23 21.67 11.27
CA ALA A 26 30.97 20.46 10.95
C ALA A 26 30.77 20.02 9.49
N MET A 27 29.52 20.01 9.01
CA MET A 27 29.29 19.76 7.58
C MET A 27 29.91 20.84 6.69
N GLY A 28 29.99 22.10 7.17
CA GLY A 28 30.78 23.17 6.56
C GLY A 28 32.21 22.76 6.24
N GLU A 29 32.92 22.21 7.23
CA GLU A 29 34.27 21.65 7.07
C GLU A 29 34.29 20.46 6.11
N GLY A 30 33.34 19.53 6.28
CA GLY A 30 33.27 18.33 5.46
C GLY A 30 32.97 18.59 3.99
N TRP A 31 32.08 19.55 3.67
CA TRP A 31 31.84 20.00 2.30
C TRP A 31 33.10 20.59 1.69
N SER A 32 33.84 21.39 2.46
CA SER A 32 35.07 22.03 2.00
C SER A 32 36.17 21.02 1.66
N ASP A 33 36.32 19.98 2.47
CA ASP A 33 37.22 18.86 2.16
C ASP A 33 36.74 18.07 0.94
N PHE A 34 35.46 17.72 0.91
CA PHE A 34 34.87 16.94 -0.19
C PHE A 34 35.03 17.61 -1.55
N TYR A 35 34.75 18.92 -1.65
CA TYR A 35 34.93 19.66 -2.90
C TYR A 35 36.39 19.76 -3.31
N ALA A 36 37.29 19.98 -2.35
CA ALA A 36 38.72 20.03 -2.63
C ALA A 36 39.22 18.71 -3.22
N LEU A 37 38.79 17.58 -2.66
CA LEU A 37 39.14 16.24 -3.15
C LEU A 37 38.56 15.98 -4.54
N CYS A 38 37.26 16.25 -4.75
CA CYS A 38 36.59 15.98 -6.02
C CYS A 38 37.12 16.86 -7.17
N LEU A 39 37.38 18.14 -6.92
CA LEU A 39 37.85 19.08 -7.94
C LEU A 39 39.32 18.90 -8.31
N LEU A 40 40.09 18.21 -7.46
CA LEU A 40 41.48 17.84 -7.73
C LEU A 40 41.63 16.39 -8.20
N SER A 41 40.55 15.61 -8.20
CA SER A 41 40.58 14.24 -8.71
C SER A 41 40.85 14.22 -10.21
N GLU A 42 41.58 13.21 -10.67
CA GLU A 42 41.87 12.93 -12.08
C GLU A 42 41.27 11.59 -12.53
N PRO A 43 41.02 11.37 -13.84
CA PRO A 43 40.41 10.12 -14.33
C PRO A 43 41.17 8.82 -14.01
N GLY A 44 42.46 8.91 -13.69
CA GLY A 44 43.30 7.76 -13.32
C GLY A 44 43.36 7.48 -11.82
N ASP A 45 42.77 8.34 -11.00
CA ASP A 45 42.78 8.20 -9.54
C ASP A 45 41.95 6.99 -9.10
N ASP A 46 42.46 6.25 -8.13
CA ASP A 46 41.77 5.11 -7.53
C ASP A 46 40.63 5.61 -6.63
N PRO A 47 39.35 5.36 -6.92
CA PRO A 47 38.25 5.81 -6.08
C PRO A 47 38.32 5.26 -4.64
N ASP A 48 38.99 4.13 -4.43
CA ASP A 48 39.18 3.49 -3.13
C ASP A 48 40.55 3.82 -2.48
N GLY A 49 41.33 4.69 -3.13
CA GLY A 49 42.66 5.09 -2.69
C GLY A 49 42.71 5.86 -1.37
N ILE A 50 43.91 6.33 -1.03
CA ILE A 50 44.22 7.03 0.21
C ILE A 50 44.50 8.50 -0.11
N TYR A 51 43.65 9.40 0.38
CA TYR A 51 43.73 10.82 0.04
C TYR A 51 43.92 11.70 1.29
N PRO A 52 45.14 12.24 1.53
CA PRO A 52 45.38 13.16 2.64
C PRO A 52 44.81 14.55 2.37
N LYS A 53 44.35 15.24 3.42
CA LYS A 53 44.06 16.68 3.33
C LYS A 53 45.28 17.50 3.72
N GLY A 54 45.70 18.42 2.87
CA GLY A 54 46.75 19.38 3.17
C GLY A 54 48.17 18.83 3.09
N GLY A 55 48.39 17.63 2.53
CA GLY A 55 49.69 16.95 2.57
C GLY A 55 50.87 17.82 2.11
N TYR A 56 50.72 18.66 1.09
CA TYR A 56 51.79 19.55 0.64
C TYR A 56 52.24 20.59 1.69
N VAL A 57 51.33 21.08 2.54
CA VAL A 57 51.59 22.18 3.48
C VAL A 57 51.86 21.72 4.91
N THR A 58 51.77 20.41 5.18
CA THR A 58 51.87 19.87 6.54
C THR A 58 53.23 19.29 6.87
N LEU A 59 54.20 19.24 5.95
CA LEU A 59 55.55 18.80 6.29
C LEU A 59 56.08 19.61 7.49
N ASP A 60 56.58 18.91 8.51
CA ASP A 60 57.09 19.47 9.78
C ASP A 60 56.05 20.27 10.60
N LEU A 61 54.75 20.08 10.33
CA LEU A 61 53.69 20.70 11.12
C LEU A 61 53.68 20.13 12.54
N GLY A 62 53.45 21.01 13.53
CA GLY A 62 53.50 20.64 14.96
C GLY A 62 54.89 20.77 15.58
N GLY A 63 55.92 21.12 14.81
CA GLY A 63 57.29 21.27 15.32
C GLY A 63 58.02 19.95 15.51
N GLU A 64 57.42 18.86 15.02
CA GLU A 64 57.99 17.51 14.95
C GLU A 64 58.28 17.19 13.48
N ASP A 65 59.22 16.27 13.20
CA ASP A 65 59.57 15.80 11.85
C ASP A 65 58.40 15.02 11.21
N PHE A 66 57.25 15.67 11.01
CA PHE A 66 56.04 15.06 10.47
C PHE A 66 56.19 14.84 8.95
N ASP A 67 56.81 13.71 8.60
CA ASP A 67 57.13 13.29 7.24
C ASP A 67 56.09 12.35 6.61
N GLN A 68 55.06 11.96 7.37
CA GLN A 68 53.91 11.16 6.93
C GLN A 68 52.77 12.03 6.36
N ASN A 69 53.09 13.27 6.00
CA ASN A 69 52.17 14.29 5.52
C ASN A 69 51.36 13.87 4.28
N TYR A 70 51.95 13.07 3.38
CA TYR A 70 51.24 12.53 2.21
C TYR A 70 50.41 11.28 2.48
N TYR A 71 50.44 10.74 3.70
CA TYR A 71 49.51 9.70 4.13
C TYR A 71 48.37 10.30 4.97
N PHE A 72 48.70 11.02 6.05
CA PHE A 72 47.70 11.53 6.98
C PHE A 72 47.17 12.92 6.65
N GLY A 73 48.04 13.83 6.20
CA GLY A 73 47.69 15.24 6.11
C GLY A 73 47.33 15.85 7.47
N ILE A 74 46.31 16.72 7.53
CA ILE A 74 45.86 17.41 8.76
C ILE A 74 44.71 16.71 9.51
N ARG A 75 44.08 15.69 8.94
CA ARG A 75 42.88 15.04 9.49
C ARG A 75 43.27 13.80 10.30
N ARG A 76 42.34 13.27 11.11
CA ARG A 76 42.59 12.06 11.92
C ARG A 76 42.98 10.86 11.07
N TYR A 77 42.29 10.68 9.95
CA TYR A 77 42.53 9.62 8.98
C TYR A 77 42.52 10.20 7.57
N PRO A 78 43.27 9.62 6.61
CA PRO A 78 43.07 9.93 5.21
C PRO A 78 41.64 9.60 4.75
N TYR A 79 41.16 10.28 3.71
CA TYR A 79 39.90 9.89 3.09
C TYR A 79 40.12 8.65 2.23
N SER A 80 39.40 7.58 2.57
CA SER A 80 39.38 6.32 1.85
C SER A 80 38.03 5.64 2.08
N THR A 81 37.60 4.83 1.12
CA THR A 81 36.44 3.95 1.27
C THR A 81 36.79 2.68 2.07
N ASP A 82 38.08 2.40 2.30
CA ASP A 82 38.51 1.27 3.12
C ASP A 82 38.34 1.59 4.61
N MET A 83 37.46 0.84 5.29
CA MET A 83 37.20 0.99 6.73
C MET A 83 38.41 0.62 7.60
N THR A 84 39.39 -0.10 7.03
CA THR A 84 40.67 -0.41 7.71
C THR A 84 41.68 0.74 7.60
N VAL A 85 41.40 1.74 6.77
CA VAL A 85 42.20 2.97 6.60
C VAL A 85 41.51 4.16 7.26
N ASN A 86 40.20 4.28 7.11
CA ASN A 86 39.39 5.31 7.75
C ASN A 86 38.15 4.66 8.38
N PRO A 87 38.13 4.48 9.71
CA PRO A 87 37.06 3.76 10.38
C PRO A 87 35.88 4.66 10.77
N LEU A 88 35.94 5.97 10.48
CA LEU A 88 34.99 6.94 10.99
C LEU A 88 33.56 6.66 10.56
N THR A 89 32.64 6.79 11.51
CA THR A 89 31.21 6.59 11.39
C THR A 89 30.44 7.72 12.06
N PHE A 90 29.11 7.72 11.93
CA PHE A 90 28.24 8.78 12.42
C PHE A 90 28.25 8.92 13.94
N GLN A 91 28.49 7.85 14.71
CA GLN A 91 28.61 7.95 16.16
C GLN A 91 29.86 8.72 16.61
N ASP A 92 30.90 8.79 15.77
CA ASP A 92 32.19 9.40 16.12
C ASP A 92 32.16 10.93 16.13
N ILE A 93 30.99 11.53 15.88
CA ILE A 93 30.75 12.95 16.14
C ILE A 93 30.25 13.22 17.56
N ASP A 94 29.77 12.19 18.27
CA ASP A 94 29.23 12.28 19.62
C ASP A 94 30.33 11.97 20.66
N PRO A 95 30.74 12.97 21.47
CA PRO A 95 31.75 12.78 22.51
C PRO A 95 31.44 11.69 23.54
N THR A 96 30.17 11.29 23.66
CA THR A 96 29.74 10.26 24.60
C THR A 96 29.75 8.85 24.00
N LYS A 97 30.02 8.73 22.69
CA LYS A 97 29.94 7.48 21.93
C LYS A 97 31.16 7.18 21.06
N ILE A 98 31.99 8.18 20.77
CA ILE A 98 33.18 8.01 19.94
C ILE A 98 33.99 6.80 20.42
N ASP A 99 34.29 5.91 19.49
CA ASP A 99 35.00 4.65 19.74
C ASP A 99 35.86 4.33 18.52
N LEU A 100 37.10 4.82 18.54
CA LEU A 100 38.04 4.65 17.44
C LEU A 100 38.85 3.35 17.65
N PRO A 101 38.95 2.47 16.65
CA PRO A 101 39.65 1.19 16.80
C PRO A 101 41.17 1.39 16.93
N ASP A 102 41.76 0.77 17.95
CA ASP A 102 43.21 0.84 18.24
C ASP A 102 44.08 0.32 17.07
N GLU A 103 43.55 -0.60 16.26
CA GLU A 103 44.31 -1.22 15.17
C GLU A 103 44.41 -0.35 13.91
N VAL A 104 43.64 0.74 13.81
CA VAL A 104 43.67 1.64 12.65
C VAL A 104 44.49 2.88 13.01
N PRO A 105 45.67 3.09 12.37
CA PRO A 105 46.55 4.20 12.72
C PRO A 105 45.87 5.57 12.55
N ILE A 106 45.91 6.38 13.61
CA ILE A 106 45.50 7.79 13.58
C ILE A 106 46.71 8.67 13.27
N SER A 107 46.46 9.86 12.71
CA SER A 107 47.50 10.86 12.47
C SER A 107 48.20 11.26 13.78
N PRO A 108 49.55 11.32 13.80
CA PRO A 108 50.34 11.83 14.92
C PRO A 108 49.95 13.24 15.37
N LEU A 109 49.42 14.07 14.47
CA LEU A 109 48.92 15.41 14.80
C LEU A 109 47.65 15.40 15.66
N ASN A 110 47.01 14.24 15.82
CA ASN A 110 45.73 14.08 16.49
C ASN A 110 45.75 12.94 17.54
N GLU A 111 46.94 12.43 17.87
CA GLU A 111 47.11 11.49 18.97
C GLU A 111 46.71 12.15 20.31
N ASP A 112 46.22 11.33 21.24
CA ASP A 112 45.84 11.72 22.61
C ASP A 112 44.76 12.82 22.74
N GLU A 113 44.00 13.12 21.69
CA GLU A 113 42.86 14.04 21.77
C GLU A 113 41.74 13.44 22.64
N PRO A 114 41.22 14.18 23.64
CA PRO A 114 40.17 13.66 24.51
C PRO A 114 38.80 13.62 23.79
N PRO A 115 37.85 12.78 24.22
CA PRO A 115 36.60 12.51 23.48
C PRO A 115 35.75 13.74 23.14
N GLU A 116 35.84 14.84 23.90
CA GLU A 116 35.16 16.10 23.58
C GLU A 116 35.51 16.67 22.20
N PHE A 117 36.69 16.36 21.66
CA PHE A 117 37.10 16.78 20.32
C PHE A 117 36.29 16.10 19.22
N ALA A 118 35.59 15.00 19.49
CA ALA A 118 34.66 14.38 18.54
C ALA A 118 33.63 15.39 17.99
N ALA A 119 33.20 16.33 18.83
CA ALA A 119 32.22 17.36 18.47
C ALA A 119 32.83 18.61 17.81
N GLU A 120 34.15 18.70 17.73
CA GLU A 120 34.84 19.80 17.06
C GLU A 120 34.49 19.80 15.56
N ALA A 121 34.37 20.98 14.95
CA ALA A 121 33.79 21.12 13.61
C ALA A 121 34.61 20.37 12.55
N HIS A 122 35.94 20.44 12.60
CA HIS A 122 36.77 19.73 11.64
C HIS A 122 36.66 18.22 11.83
N LYS A 123 36.70 17.75 13.09
CA LYS A 123 36.59 16.31 13.42
C LYS A 123 35.27 15.72 12.97
N ALA A 124 34.16 16.33 13.35
CA ALA A 124 32.84 15.89 12.88
C ALA A 124 32.68 16.07 11.35
N GLY A 125 33.36 17.07 10.77
CA GLY A 125 33.40 17.30 9.33
C GLY A 125 34.09 16.19 8.53
N GLU A 126 35.08 15.50 9.12
CA GLU A 126 35.71 14.32 8.51
C GLU A 126 34.69 13.21 8.24
N VAL A 127 33.79 12.96 9.20
CA VAL A 127 32.71 11.97 9.06
C VAL A 127 31.79 12.33 7.89
N TRP A 128 31.43 13.61 7.77
CA TRP A 128 30.61 14.08 6.66
C TRP A 128 31.32 13.91 5.31
N CYS A 129 32.58 14.34 5.22
CA CYS A 129 33.36 14.25 4.00
C CYS A 129 33.55 12.79 3.57
N VAL A 130 33.98 11.90 4.46
CA VAL A 130 34.20 10.49 4.12
C VAL A 130 32.89 9.80 3.68
N THR A 131 31.75 10.19 4.25
CA THR A 131 30.45 9.67 3.83
C THR A 131 30.07 10.12 2.41
N LEU A 132 30.33 11.38 2.06
CA LEU A 132 30.16 11.85 0.68
C LEU A 132 31.19 11.20 -0.27
N TRP A 133 32.38 10.87 0.22
CA TRP A 133 33.40 10.13 -0.51
C TRP A 133 32.94 8.71 -0.88
N GLU A 134 32.28 8.00 0.05
CA GLU A 134 31.62 6.72 -0.24
C GLU A 134 30.54 6.86 -1.32
N CYS A 135 29.68 7.87 -1.20
CA CYS A 135 28.63 8.15 -2.18
C CYS A 135 29.22 8.39 -3.57
N ARG A 136 30.28 9.20 -3.66
CA ARG A 136 31.03 9.46 -4.90
C ARG A 136 31.58 8.16 -5.49
N ALA A 137 32.27 7.35 -4.71
CA ALA A 137 32.87 6.10 -5.17
C ALA A 137 31.81 5.14 -5.73
N ASN A 138 30.67 5.01 -5.04
CA ASN A 138 29.55 4.18 -5.50
C ASN A 138 28.97 4.67 -6.84
N ILE A 139 28.83 5.98 -7.03
CA ILE A 139 28.36 6.57 -8.30
C ILE A 139 29.42 6.37 -9.40
N MET A 140 30.70 6.55 -9.09
CA MET A 140 31.80 6.32 -10.04
C MET A 140 31.90 4.86 -10.47
N ALA A 141 31.57 3.91 -9.61
CA ALA A 141 31.49 2.50 -10.00
C ALA A 141 30.44 2.25 -11.11
N LYS A 142 29.40 3.10 -11.21
CA LYS A 142 28.38 3.05 -12.27
C LYS A 142 28.74 3.88 -13.50
N GLU A 143 29.34 5.04 -13.34
CA GLU A 143 29.52 6.02 -14.42
C GLU A 143 30.97 6.25 -14.85
N GLY A 144 31.92 5.57 -14.22
CA GLY A 144 33.33 5.93 -14.30
C GLY A 144 33.58 7.33 -13.73
N PHE A 145 34.61 8.01 -14.23
CA PHE A 145 35.01 9.32 -13.72
C PHE A 145 33.93 10.41 -13.81
N ALA A 146 32.97 10.29 -14.75
CA ALA A 146 31.83 11.21 -14.83
C ALA A 146 30.99 11.24 -13.53
N GLY A 147 31.01 10.14 -12.76
CA GLY A 147 30.37 10.08 -11.45
C GLY A 147 30.88 11.09 -10.43
N ASN A 148 32.15 11.53 -10.55
CA ASN A 148 32.72 12.59 -9.70
C ASN A 148 31.99 13.93 -9.93
N GLU A 149 31.78 14.28 -11.21
CA GLU A 149 31.02 15.48 -11.58
C GLU A 149 29.54 15.35 -11.19
N THR A 150 28.93 14.17 -11.39
CA THR A 150 27.56 13.90 -10.96
C THR A 150 27.39 14.11 -9.45
N MET A 151 28.30 13.58 -8.62
CA MET A 151 28.21 13.74 -7.16
C MET A 151 28.40 15.20 -6.73
N LEU A 152 29.28 15.97 -7.40
CA LEU A 152 29.41 17.42 -7.16
C LEU A 152 28.11 18.17 -7.47
N GLN A 153 27.40 17.81 -8.56
CA GLN A 153 26.12 18.41 -8.91
C GLN A 153 25.03 18.07 -7.87
N ILE A 154 24.93 16.79 -7.47
CA ILE A 154 24.01 16.35 -6.41
C ILE A 154 24.31 17.09 -5.11
N ALA A 155 25.57 17.15 -4.69
CA ALA A 155 25.96 17.86 -3.47
C ALA A 155 25.62 19.36 -3.53
N THR A 156 25.89 20.02 -4.66
CA THR A 156 25.54 21.44 -4.85
C THR A 156 24.03 21.67 -4.75
N GLU A 157 23.23 20.80 -5.37
CA GLU A 157 21.77 20.92 -5.35
C GLU A 157 21.20 20.60 -3.95
N ALA A 158 21.77 19.62 -3.25
CA ALA A 158 21.41 19.30 -1.88
C ALA A 158 21.56 20.49 -0.94
N MET A 159 22.64 21.28 -1.08
CA MET A 159 22.84 22.49 -0.27
C MET A 159 21.74 23.53 -0.48
N LYS A 160 21.16 23.63 -1.69
CA LYS A 160 20.09 24.59 -2.00
C LYS A 160 18.74 24.19 -1.40
N ILE A 161 18.46 22.89 -1.34
CA ILE A 161 17.17 22.36 -0.88
C ILE A 161 17.18 21.95 0.59
N SER A 162 18.36 21.83 1.20
CA SER A 162 18.53 21.59 2.63
C SER A 162 17.87 22.71 3.46
N PRO A 163 17.29 22.41 4.62
CA PRO A 163 16.85 23.45 5.53
C PRO A 163 18.06 24.29 6.00
N PRO A 164 17.88 25.57 6.38
CA PRO A 164 18.94 26.37 6.98
C PRO A 164 19.47 25.72 8.26
N ASN A 165 20.79 25.74 8.46
CA ASN A 165 21.45 25.06 9.58
C ASN A 165 21.01 23.59 9.78
N PRO A 166 21.18 22.72 8.77
CA PRO A 166 20.75 21.34 8.87
C PRO A 166 21.58 20.56 9.89
N ASN A 167 21.00 19.51 10.46
CA ASN A 167 21.77 18.41 11.07
C ASN A 167 22.19 17.39 9.98
N PHE A 168 23.04 16.42 10.32
CA PHE A 168 23.59 15.46 9.34
C PHE A 168 22.50 14.67 8.62
N ILE A 169 21.45 14.26 9.34
CA ILE A 169 20.34 13.47 8.80
C ILE A 169 19.47 14.29 7.84
N GLN A 170 19.22 15.57 8.15
CA GLN A 170 18.53 16.49 7.24
C GLN A 170 19.33 16.74 5.96
N ALA A 171 20.65 16.89 6.07
CA ALA A 171 21.51 17.07 4.90
C ALA A 171 21.63 15.79 4.05
N ARG A 172 21.66 14.60 4.69
CA ARG A 172 21.57 13.30 4.01
C ARG A 172 20.30 13.23 3.17
N ASP A 173 19.15 13.52 3.78
CA ASP A 173 17.86 13.44 3.10
C ASP A 173 17.80 14.42 1.93
N ALA A 174 18.41 15.61 2.06
CA ALA A 174 18.56 16.56 0.97
C ALA A 174 19.47 16.05 -0.15
N ILE A 175 20.56 15.32 0.14
CA ILE A 175 21.41 14.66 -0.88
C ILE A 175 20.60 13.64 -1.68
N ILE A 176 19.82 12.80 -1.00
CA ILE A 176 18.98 11.79 -1.66
C ILE A 176 17.89 12.45 -2.50
N GLN A 177 17.29 13.54 -2.01
CA GLN A 177 16.29 14.29 -2.77
C GLN A 177 16.91 15.02 -3.98
N ALA A 178 18.14 15.54 -3.83
CA ALA A 178 18.86 16.20 -4.91
C ALA A 178 19.15 15.24 -6.07
N ASP A 179 19.40 13.95 -5.81
CA ASP A 179 19.53 12.95 -6.87
C ASP A 179 18.28 12.85 -7.76
N ILE A 180 17.09 13.00 -7.18
CA ILE A 180 15.83 13.04 -7.93
C ILE A 180 15.81 14.22 -8.90
N VAL A 181 16.29 15.39 -8.44
CA VAL A 181 16.33 16.61 -9.23
C VAL A 181 17.39 16.55 -10.33
N VAL A 182 18.59 16.06 -10.01
CA VAL A 182 19.74 16.07 -10.92
C VAL A 182 19.70 14.92 -11.91
N THR A 183 19.30 13.72 -11.48
CA THR A 183 19.45 12.48 -12.26
C THR A 183 18.15 11.70 -12.44
N GLY A 184 17.04 12.17 -11.87
CA GLY A 184 15.79 11.42 -11.82
C GLY A 184 15.77 10.32 -10.75
N GLY A 185 16.73 10.32 -9.82
CA GLY A 185 16.81 9.35 -8.74
C GLY A 185 17.56 8.08 -9.13
N ARG A 186 18.47 8.17 -10.09
CA ARG A 186 19.19 7.01 -10.65
C ARG A 186 20.23 6.42 -9.68
N PHE A 187 20.67 7.20 -8.68
CA PHE A 187 21.69 6.82 -7.71
C PHE A 187 21.15 6.58 -6.30
N PHE A 188 19.84 6.40 -6.17
CA PHE A 188 19.18 6.18 -4.88
C PHE A 188 19.87 5.08 -4.04
N ASN A 189 20.18 3.92 -4.64
CA ASN A 189 20.84 2.83 -3.91
C ASN A 189 22.30 3.14 -3.59
N GLU A 190 23.02 3.79 -4.49
CA GLU A 190 24.44 4.14 -4.32
C GLU A 190 24.64 5.15 -3.19
N LEU A 191 23.75 6.13 -3.11
CA LEU A 191 23.72 7.12 -2.04
C LEU A 191 23.38 6.45 -0.71
N TRP A 192 22.31 5.66 -0.65
CA TRP A 192 21.96 4.94 0.58
C TRP A 192 23.06 3.99 1.04
N ALA A 193 23.75 3.31 0.12
CA ALA A 193 24.87 2.45 0.46
C ALA A 193 26.03 3.23 1.09
N GLY A 194 26.36 4.41 0.55
CA GLY A 194 27.42 5.26 1.10
C GLY A 194 27.07 5.77 2.50
N PHE A 195 25.85 6.28 2.68
CA PHE A 195 25.37 6.73 3.99
C PHE A 195 25.29 5.59 5.01
N ALA A 196 24.69 4.46 4.65
CA ALA A 196 24.55 3.30 5.55
C ALA A 196 25.89 2.72 5.98
N LYS A 197 26.89 2.68 5.09
CA LYS A 197 28.25 2.21 5.39
C LYS A 197 28.92 3.05 6.50
N ARG A 198 28.56 4.34 6.59
CA ARG A 198 29.11 5.28 7.58
C ARG A 198 28.12 5.61 8.71
N GLY A 199 27.17 4.71 8.98
CA GLY A 199 26.25 4.81 10.13
C GLY A 199 25.07 5.76 9.93
N MET A 200 24.86 6.33 8.74
CA MET A 200 23.75 7.24 8.40
C MET A 200 22.64 6.56 7.60
N GLY A 201 22.41 5.26 7.82
CA GLY A 201 21.36 4.45 7.20
C GLY A 201 19.94 4.95 7.53
N PHE A 202 18.92 4.34 6.93
CA PHE A 202 17.55 4.86 6.88
C PHE A 202 16.97 5.23 8.24
N SER A 203 17.15 4.36 9.23
CA SER A 203 16.64 4.55 10.60
C SER A 203 17.57 5.37 11.51
N ALA A 204 18.71 5.83 11.01
CA ALA A 204 19.63 6.70 11.76
C ALA A 204 18.93 8.02 12.15
N SER A 205 19.31 8.59 13.29
CA SER A 205 18.70 9.83 13.80
C SER A 205 19.72 10.77 14.41
N ALA A 206 19.43 12.06 14.37
CA ALA A 206 20.25 13.11 14.93
C ALA A 206 19.44 13.97 15.89
N PRO A 207 20.06 14.53 16.93
CA PRO A 207 19.47 15.63 17.69
C PRO A 207 19.30 16.88 16.79
N GLY A 208 18.79 17.97 17.36
CA GLY A 208 18.82 19.27 16.68
C GLY A 208 20.25 19.68 16.33
N SER A 209 20.42 20.48 15.28
CA SER A 209 21.74 20.82 14.69
C SER A 209 22.73 21.50 15.64
N GLY A 210 22.26 22.01 16.79
CA GLY A 210 23.10 22.59 17.84
C GLY A 210 23.89 21.61 18.70
N SER A 211 23.63 20.30 18.63
CA SER A 211 24.29 19.28 19.44
C SER A 211 24.81 18.14 18.58
N ASN A 212 25.97 17.59 18.92
CA ASN A 212 26.42 16.30 18.38
C ASN A 212 26.07 15.13 19.30
N ILE A 213 25.68 15.40 20.56
CA ILE A 213 25.31 14.37 21.54
C ILE A 213 23.90 13.83 21.23
N GLY A 214 23.78 12.50 21.17
CA GLY A 214 22.52 11.78 20.99
C GLY A 214 22.25 11.30 19.57
N VAL A 215 23.26 11.32 18.68
CA VAL A 215 23.15 10.71 17.34
C VAL A 215 22.97 9.20 17.48
N ILE A 216 22.17 8.59 16.63
CA ILE A 216 21.94 7.14 16.63
C ILE A 216 22.24 6.64 15.24
N GLU A 217 23.20 5.73 15.14
CA GLU A 217 23.55 5.12 13.87
C GLU A 217 22.53 4.10 13.41
N ALA A 218 22.51 3.91 12.10
CA ALA A 218 21.93 2.74 11.48
C ALA A 218 22.67 2.40 10.19
N SER A 219 22.59 1.14 9.80
CA SER A 219 23.14 0.63 8.54
C SER A 219 22.06 0.04 7.63
N ASP A 220 20.79 0.31 7.93
CA ASP A 220 19.65 -0.15 7.15
C ASP A 220 19.40 0.71 5.91
N PHE A 221 18.74 0.12 4.93
CA PHE A 221 18.30 0.78 3.70
C PHE A 221 16.78 1.00 3.76
N PRO A 222 16.24 2.02 3.10
CA PRO A 222 14.79 2.14 2.96
C PRO A 222 14.24 0.91 2.26
N ARG A 223 13.33 0.18 2.92
CA ARG A 223 12.72 -1.00 2.33
C ARG A 223 11.87 -0.59 1.13
N ALA A 224 12.14 -1.18 -0.04
CA ALA A 224 11.25 -1.11 -1.18
C ALA A 224 9.88 -1.69 -0.78
N VAL A 225 8.82 -0.91 -0.98
CA VAL A 225 7.46 -1.32 -0.64
C VAL A 225 6.56 -1.15 -1.85
N ALA A 226 5.62 -2.07 -1.99
CA ALA A 226 4.61 -2.04 -3.04
C ALA A 226 3.22 -2.24 -2.42
N ALA A 227 2.22 -1.64 -3.06
CA ALA A 227 0.81 -1.84 -2.75
C ALA A 227 0.05 -2.11 -4.04
N ALA A 228 -0.85 -3.09 -3.99
CA ALA A 228 -1.71 -3.49 -5.10
C ALA A 228 -3.18 -3.42 -4.66
N ARG A 229 -4.05 -2.98 -5.56
CA ARG A 229 -5.50 -3.03 -5.36
C ARG A 229 -6.23 -3.32 -6.66
N SER A 230 -7.42 -3.89 -6.53
CA SER A 230 -8.39 -4.05 -7.62
C SER A 230 -9.65 -3.21 -7.34
N ASN A 231 -10.42 -2.91 -8.37
CA ASN A 231 -11.75 -2.30 -8.21
C ASN A 231 -12.81 -3.31 -7.72
N LEU A 232 -12.60 -4.60 -7.98
CA LEU A 232 -13.50 -5.69 -7.61
C LEU A 232 -12.71 -6.84 -6.97
N PRO A 233 -13.19 -7.44 -5.86
CA PRO A 233 -12.59 -8.63 -5.27
C PRO A 233 -12.98 -9.93 -6.01
N GLY A 234 -13.97 -9.86 -6.90
CA GLY A 234 -14.50 -11.02 -7.63
C GLY A 234 -15.83 -10.74 -8.32
N GLY A 235 -16.34 -11.72 -9.06
CA GLY A 235 -17.58 -11.65 -9.84
C GLY A 235 -17.70 -12.79 -10.87
N PRO A 236 -18.83 -12.90 -11.60
CA PRO A 236 -19.03 -13.95 -12.59
C PRO A 236 -18.11 -13.77 -13.81
N ALA A 237 -17.68 -14.89 -14.40
CA ALA A 237 -16.99 -14.90 -15.69
C ALA A 237 -17.93 -14.48 -16.85
N PRO A 238 -17.42 -13.74 -17.86
CA PRO A 238 -16.12 -13.10 -17.89
C PRO A 238 -16.06 -11.85 -16.98
N LEU A 239 -15.03 -11.76 -16.13
CA LEU A 239 -14.86 -10.68 -15.16
C LEU A 239 -13.74 -9.72 -15.59
N LYS A 240 -14.10 -8.51 -16.02
CA LYS A 240 -13.14 -7.42 -16.26
C LYS A 240 -12.81 -6.70 -14.95
N VAL A 241 -11.53 -6.66 -14.59
CA VAL A 241 -11.01 -6.04 -13.36
C VAL A 241 -9.98 -4.98 -13.71
N SER A 242 -10.06 -3.83 -13.04
CA SER A 242 -9.07 -2.76 -13.12
C SER A 242 -8.14 -2.85 -11.89
N PHE A 243 -6.83 -2.83 -12.12
CA PHE A 243 -5.80 -2.94 -11.11
C PHE A 243 -4.98 -1.66 -11.00
N ARG A 244 -4.52 -1.35 -9.78
CA ARG A 244 -3.60 -0.24 -9.54
C ARG A 244 -2.49 -0.61 -8.57
N GLY A 245 -1.27 -0.27 -8.96
CA GLY A 245 -0.04 -0.56 -8.26
C GLY A 245 0.66 0.75 -7.88
N VAL A 246 1.23 0.78 -6.68
CA VAL A 246 2.09 1.87 -6.22
C VAL A 246 3.32 1.24 -5.58
N ALA A 247 4.48 1.84 -5.81
CA ALA A 247 5.71 1.44 -5.14
C ALA A 247 6.48 2.67 -4.66
N GLU A 248 7.15 2.51 -3.53
CA GLU A 248 8.01 3.52 -2.89
C GLU A 248 9.39 2.92 -2.63
N ASN A 249 10.40 3.79 -2.46
CA ASN A 249 11.80 3.42 -2.28
C ASN A 249 12.33 2.55 -3.44
N ILE A 250 11.91 2.91 -4.65
CA ILE A 250 12.39 2.37 -5.93
C ILE A 250 12.55 3.60 -6.84
N SER A 251 13.68 3.73 -7.54
CA SER A 251 13.95 4.86 -8.44
C SER A 251 12.80 5.03 -9.44
N GLN A 252 12.28 6.26 -9.62
CA GLN A 252 11.20 6.49 -10.59
C GLN A 252 11.73 6.54 -12.04
N ALA A 253 12.93 7.09 -12.26
CA ALA A 253 13.49 7.24 -13.61
C ALA A 253 13.84 5.91 -14.29
N SER A 254 14.08 4.86 -13.51
CA SER A 254 14.44 3.53 -14.03
C SER A 254 13.44 2.43 -13.64
N ARG A 255 12.24 2.82 -13.19
CA ARG A 255 11.24 1.87 -12.68
C ARG A 255 10.58 1.08 -13.79
N THR A 256 10.60 -0.24 -13.68
CA THR A 256 9.71 -1.16 -14.39
C THR A 256 8.56 -1.56 -13.47
N ASN A 257 7.33 -1.56 -14.00
CA ASN A 257 6.12 -1.89 -13.25
C ASN A 257 5.38 -3.01 -14.02
N VAL A 258 5.36 -4.22 -13.47
CA VAL A 258 4.81 -5.41 -14.13
C VAL A 258 3.69 -6.00 -13.28
N TRP A 259 2.60 -6.39 -13.93
CA TRP A 259 1.51 -7.18 -13.38
C TRP A 259 1.57 -8.60 -13.93
N SER A 260 1.37 -9.58 -13.06
CA SER A 260 1.01 -10.95 -13.45
C SER A 260 -0.36 -11.29 -12.89
N PHE A 261 -1.20 -11.99 -13.66
CA PHE A 261 -2.61 -12.23 -13.29
C PHE A 261 -2.89 -13.66 -12.78
N GLY A 262 -1.86 -14.46 -12.54
CA GLY A 262 -2.01 -15.87 -12.16
C GLY A 262 -2.49 -16.80 -13.30
N THR A 263 -2.57 -16.27 -14.52
CA THR A 263 -2.94 -16.99 -15.76
C THR A 263 -1.75 -17.23 -16.69
N GLY A 264 -0.59 -16.67 -16.38
CA GLY A 264 0.59 -16.61 -17.26
C GLY A 264 0.68 -15.31 -18.06
N ASP A 265 -0.41 -14.53 -18.12
CA ASP A 265 -0.42 -13.23 -18.78
C ASP A 265 0.26 -12.15 -17.93
N LEU A 266 0.92 -11.22 -18.62
CA LEU A 266 1.58 -10.05 -18.04
C LEU A 266 1.02 -8.76 -18.61
N ALA A 267 1.08 -7.68 -17.83
CA ALA A 267 0.85 -6.32 -18.30
C ALA A 267 1.83 -5.34 -17.65
N GLU A 268 2.12 -4.24 -18.32
CA GLU A 268 3.01 -3.20 -17.79
C GLU A 268 2.23 -1.94 -17.41
N GLY A 269 2.66 -1.29 -16.33
CA GLY A 269 2.14 0.00 -15.89
C GLY A 269 1.61 0.01 -14.46
N THR A 270 1.39 1.22 -13.94
CA THR A 270 0.87 1.44 -12.58
C THR A 270 -0.65 1.31 -12.50
N ALA A 271 -1.35 1.31 -13.64
CA ALA A 271 -2.77 1.04 -13.76
C ALA A 271 -3.04 0.22 -15.03
N VAL A 272 -3.68 -0.93 -14.88
CA VAL A 272 -3.96 -1.87 -15.98
C VAL A 272 -5.37 -2.44 -15.86
N GLU A 273 -5.91 -2.97 -16.95
CA GLU A 273 -7.16 -3.73 -16.95
C GLU A 273 -6.90 -5.15 -17.46
N TYR A 274 -7.56 -6.14 -16.86
CA TYR A 274 -7.47 -7.54 -17.27
C TYR A 274 -8.83 -8.24 -17.14
N THR A 275 -9.13 -9.17 -18.05
CA THR A 275 -10.40 -9.91 -18.06
C THR A 275 -10.16 -11.39 -17.81
N TYR A 276 -10.71 -11.91 -16.72
CA TYR A 276 -10.71 -13.34 -16.44
C TYR A 276 -11.91 -14.00 -17.11
N THR A 277 -11.66 -14.93 -18.03
CA THR A 277 -12.73 -15.61 -18.79
C THR A 277 -13.19 -16.90 -18.15
N GLU A 278 -12.36 -17.51 -17.30
CA GLU A 278 -12.65 -18.80 -16.66
C GLU A 278 -12.91 -18.63 -15.15
N PRO A 279 -13.78 -19.45 -14.55
CA PRO A 279 -13.97 -19.48 -13.11
C PRO A 279 -12.71 -19.96 -12.38
N GLY A 280 -12.39 -19.35 -11.25
CA GLY A 280 -11.23 -19.68 -10.44
C GLY A 280 -10.86 -18.57 -9.46
N THR A 281 -9.95 -18.89 -8.54
CA THR A 281 -9.31 -17.89 -7.68
C THR A 281 -7.94 -17.59 -8.24
N TYR A 282 -7.74 -16.35 -8.68
CA TYR A 282 -6.50 -15.86 -9.24
C TYR A 282 -5.78 -14.95 -8.26
N LEU A 283 -4.45 -14.97 -8.28
CA LEU A 283 -3.62 -14.05 -7.51
C LEU A 283 -2.93 -13.10 -8.47
N ALA A 284 -3.44 -11.86 -8.56
CA ALA A 284 -2.78 -10.83 -9.34
C ALA A 284 -1.62 -10.25 -8.52
N VAL A 285 -0.42 -10.20 -9.08
CA VAL A 285 0.80 -9.71 -8.43
C VAL A 285 1.34 -8.51 -9.20
N PHE A 286 1.48 -7.39 -8.50
CA PHE A 286 2.23 -6.21 -8.95
C PHE A 286 3.68 -6.32 -8.48
N GLU A 287 4.62 -6.14 -9.38
CA GLU A 287 6.05 -6.06 -9.12
C GLU A 287 6.59 -4.75 -9.67
N ALA A 288 7.24 -3.98 -8.80
CA ALA A 288 8.02 -2.83 -9.21
C ALA A 288 9.50 -3.15 -8.98
N SER A 289 10.35 -2.83 -9.95
CA SER A 289 11.80 -2.97 -9.84
C SER A 289 12.51 -1.84 -10.56
N ASP A 290 13.80 -1.66 -10.31
CA ASP A 290 14.63 -0.69 -11.04
C ASP A 290 16.01 -1.25 -11.41
N ILE A 291 16.79 -0.47 -12.17
CA ILE A 291 18.12 -0.87 -12.65
C ILE A 291 19.16 -0.99 -11.52
N SER A 292 18.85 -0.46 -10.35
CA SER A 292 19.70 -0.55 -9.16
C SER A 292 19.44 -1.82 -8.35
N GLY A 293 18.48 -2.65 -8.77
CA GLY A 293 18.14 -3.92 -8.14
C GLY A 293 17.12 -3.81 -7.00
N ALA A 294 16.59 -2.61 -6.70
CA ALA A 294 15.49 -2.49 -5.76
C ALA A 294 14.25 -3.15 -6.36
N SER A 295 13.55 -3.99 -5.59
CA SER A 295 12.32 -4.65 -6.02
C SER A 295 11.34 -4.83 -4.87
N ALA A 296 10.05 -4.64 -5.16
CA ALA A 296 8.96 -4.89 -4.24
C ALA A 296 7.75 -5.48 -4.96
N LYS A 297 7.06 -6.40 -4.27
CA LYS A 297 5.84 -7.06 -4.79
C LYS A 297 4.66 -6.86 -3.86
N ALA A 298 3.47 -6.80 -4.45
CA ALA A 298 2.20 -6.81 -3.73
C ALA A 298 1.17 -7.63 -4.51
N SER A 299 0.28 -8.33 -3.82
CA SER A 299 -0.70 -9.21 -4.44
C SER A 299 -2.13 -8.89 -4.03
N VAL A 300 -3.07 -9.08 -4.96
CA VAL A 300 -4.51 -8.98 -4.72
C VAL A 300 -5.22 -10.23 -5.26
N PRO A 301 -5.99 -10.96 -4.43
CA PRO A 301 -6.77 -12.10 -4.89
C PRO A 301 -8.02 -11.63 -5.65
N VAL A 302 -8.39 -12.36 -6.71
CA VAL A 302 -9.62 -12.17 -7.48
C VAL A 302 -10.34 -13.49 -7.62
N THR A 303 -11.60 -13.55 -7.15
CA THR A 303 -12.43 -14.74 -7.25
C THR A 303 -13.42 -14.62 -8.41
N VAL A 304 -13.22 -15.42 -9.44
CA VAL A 304 -14.08 -15.46 -10.63
C VAL A 304 -15.04 -16.63 -10.47
N LEU A 305 -16.32 -16.34 -10.47
CA LEU A 305 -17.38 -17.32 -10.29
C LEU A 305 -17.83 -17.90 -11.64
N GLY A 306 -18.28 -19.15 -11.60
CA GLY A 306 -19.00 -19.76 -12.72
C GLY A 306 -20.19 -18.89 -13.13
N GLN A 307 -20.47 -18.87 -14.43
CA GLN A 307 -21.65 -18.17 -14.95
C GLN A 307 -22.90 -18.80 -14.32
N GLN A 308 -23.65 -18.03 -13.55
CA GLN A 308 -24.93 -18.48 -13.01
C GLN A 308 -25.92 -18.54 -14.18
N THR A 309 -26.26 -19.74 -14.64
CA THR A 309 -27.20 -19.91 -15.75
C THR A 309 -28.55 -19.33 -15.35
N ALA A 310 -29.14 -18.52 -16.22
CA ALA A 310 -30.49 -18.00 -15.97
C ALA A 310 -31.45 -19.18 -15.86
N GLY A 311 -32.13 -19.29 -14.72
CA GLY A 311 -33.11 -20.34 -14.50
C GLY A 311 -34.20 -20.34 -15.58
N PRO A 312 -34.83 -21.49 -15.85
CA PRO A 312 -35.83 -21.64 -16.90
C PRO A 312 -37.05 -20.73 -16.68
N ARG A 313 -37.60 -20.15 -17.74
CA ARG A 313 -38.87 -19.42 -17.62
C ARG A 313 -40.01 -20.44 -17.61
N THR A 314 -40.79 -20.44 -16.54
CA THR A 314 -41.93 -21.36 -16.38
C THR A 314 -43.25 -20.62 -16.25
N SER A 315 -44.31 -21.21 -16.79
CA SER A 315 -45.70 -20.79 -16.62
C SER A 315 -46.58 -21.99 -16.27
N ILE A 316 -47.68 -21.72 -15.55
CA ILE A 316 -48.66 -22.73 -15.14
C ILE A 316 -50.08 -22.26 -15.47
N SER A 317 -50.97 -23.21 -15.74
CA SER A 317 -52.40 -22.98 -15.94
C SER A 317 -53.23 -24.08 -15.27
N ALA A 318 -54.49 -23.76 -14.97
CA ALA A 318 -55.45 -24.68 -14.38
C ALA A 318 -56.84 -24.49 -14.99
N THR A 319 -57.59 -25.56 -15.19
CA THR A 319 -58.96 -25.49 -15.73
C THR A 319 -59.82 -26.63 -15.19
N PRO A 320 -61.02 -26.34 -14.63
CA PRO A 320 -61.52 -25.01 -14.25
C PRO A 320 -60.80 -24.43 -13.02
N GLN A 321 -60.77 -23.10 -12.84
CA GLN A 321 -60.19 -22.47 -11.63
C GLN A 321 -61.18 -22.33 -10.47
N SER A 322 -62.47 -22.57 -10.72
CA SER A 322 -63.50 -22.56 -9.68
C SER A 322 -64.68 -23.45 -10.04
N GLY A 323 -65.37 -23.99 -9.04
CA GLY A 323 -66.59 -24.79 -9.22
C GLY A 323 -67.00 -25.53 -7.95
N PRO A 324 -68.18 -26.17 -7.93
CA PRO A 324 -68.67 -26.89 -6.75
C PRO A 324 -67.83 -28.14 -6.47
N VAL A 325 -67.71 -28.52 -5.20
CA VAL A 325 -67.10 -29.80 -4.81
C VAL A 325 -68.00 -31.00 -5.13
N PRO A 326 -67.42 -32.16 -5.52
CA PRO A 326 -65.99 -32.38 -5.79
C PRO A 326 -65.53 -31.71 -7.10
N LEU A 327 -64.48 -30.87 -7.02
CA LEU A 327 -63.97 -30.09 -8.14
C LEU A 327 -62.70 -30.73 -8.68
N THR A 328 -62.80 -31.41 -9.83
CA THR A 328 -61.64 -31.94 -10.56
C THR A 328 -61.05 -30.86 -11.46
N VAL A 329 -59.77 -30.55 -11.27
CA VAL A 329 -59.03 -29.52 -12.00
C VAL A 329 -57.85 -30.14 -12.72
N ARG A 330 -57.68 -29.80 -13.99
CA ARG A 330 -56.48 -30.13 -14.76
C ARG A 330 -55.47 -29.00 -14.67
N PHE A 331 -54.24 -29.31 -14.27
CA PHE A 331 -53.12 -28.40 -14.17
C PHE A 331 -52.10 -28.72 -15.25
N THR A 332 -51.55 -27.69 -15.89
CA THR A 332 -50.46 -27.85 -16.85
C THR A 332 -49.35 -26.84 -16.58
N ALA A 333 -48.11 -27.26 -16.80
CA ALA A 333 -46.94 -26.41 -16.75
C ALA A 333 -46.20 -26.39 -18.10
N SER A 334 -45.59 -25.27 -18.42
CA SER A 334 -44.67 -25.12 -19.55
C SER A 334 -43.39 -24.43 -19.11
N ALA A 335 -42.30 -24.82 -19.75
CA ALA A 335 -41.04 -24.10 -19.72
C ALA A 335 -40.67 -23.68 -21.14
N ASP A 336 -40.18 -22.46 -21.29
CA ASP A 336 -39.55 -21.93 -22.49
C ASP A 336 -38.22 -21.25 -22.15
N GLY A 337 -37.19 -21.51 -22.94
CA GLY A 337 -35.83 -21.03 -22.67
C GLY A 337 -35.17 -21.64 -21.42
N GLY A 338 -33.91 -21.23 -21.20
CA GLY A 338 -33.01 -21.81 -20.20
C GLY A 338 -31.94 -22.71 -20.84
N GLU A 339 -30.71 -22.64 -20.34
CA GLU A 339 -29.59 -23.47 -20.84
C GLU A 339 -29.63 -24.90 -20.26
N ALA A 340 -30.23 -25.06 -19.08
CA ALA A 340 -30.43 -26.35 -18.41
C ALA A 340 -31.85 -26.87 -18.67
N SER A 341 -31.97 -28.17 -18.99
CA SER A 341 -33.27 -28.81 -19.23
C SER A 341 -34.01 -29.07 -17.91
N ILE A 342 -35.34 -28.88 -17.87
CA ILE A 342 -36.15 -29.26 -16.70
C ILE A 342 -36.22 -30.79 -16.57
N VAL A 343 -35.88 -31.30 -15.40
CA VAL A 343 -35.91 -32.73 -15.06
C VAL A 343 -37.07 -33.13 -14.15
N SER A 344 -37.68 -32.19 -13.41
CA SER A 344 -38.82 -32.50 -12.53
C SER A 344 -39.86 -31.38 -12.46
N TRP A 345 -41.11 -31.78 -12.24
CA TRP A 345 -42.27 -30.92 -12.01
C TRP A 345 -43.03 -31.47 -10.80
N ASN A 346 -43.05 -30.73 -9.69
CA ASN A 346 -43.72 -31.13 -8.46
C ASN A 346 -44.83 -30.12 -8.11
N TRP A 347 -46.02 -30.62 -7.78
CA TRP A 347 -47.19 -29.82 -7.45
C TRP A 347 -47.59 -30.04 -5.99
N ALA A 348 -47.93 -28.97 -5.28
CA ALA A 348 -48.61 -29.03 -3.99
C ALA A 348 -49.92 -28.26 -4.07
N PHE A 349 -51.04 -28.88 -3.71
CA PHE A 349 -52.37 -28.33 -3.98
C PHE A 349 -52.93 -27.44 -2.86
N GLY A 350 -52.20 -27.25 -1.76
CA GLY A 350 -52.61 -26.36 -0.66
C GLY A 350 -53.60 -26.98 0.33
N ASP A 351 -54.10 -28.19 0.08
CA ASP A 351 -54.91 -29.01 1.00
C ASP A 351 -54.13 -30.16 1.64
N GLY A 352 -52.82 -30.25 1.36
CA GLY A 352 -51.93 -31.33 1.77
C GLY A 352 -51.68 -32.38 0.69
N GLY A 353 -52.40 -32.34 -0.44
CA GLY A 353 -52.14 -33.20 -1.60
C GLY A 353 -50.97 -32.72 -2.46
N GLY A 354 -50.40 -33.65 -3.23
CA GLY A 354 -49.35 -33.35 -4.20
C GLY A 354 -49.37 -34.30 -5.39
N ALA A 355 -48.70 -33.89 -6.48
CA ALA A 355 -48.58 -34.67 -7.71
C ALA A 355 -47.28 -34.37 -8.45
N PHE A 356 -46.85 -35.30 -9.30
CA PHE A 356 -45.66 -35.17 -10.13
C PHE A 356 -46.03 -35.20 -11.62
N GLY A 357 -45.37 -34.36 -12.40
CA GLY A 357 -45.51 -34.34 -13.86
C GLY A 357 -45.93 -32.98 -14.41
N ARG A 358 -45.76 -32.83 -15.73
CA ARG A 358 -46.00 -31.57 -16.44
C ARG A 358 -47.49 -31.26 -16.65
N SER A 359 -48.33 -32.28 -16.67
CA SER A 359 -49.80 -32.18 -16.73
C SER A 359 -50.37 -33.17 -15.73
N VAL A 360 -51.17 -32.69 -14.78
CA VAL A 360 -51.75 -33.50 -13.70
C VAL A 360 -53.23 -33.14 -13.50
N GLU A 361 -54.03 -34.07 -13.02
CA GLU A 361 -55.41 -33.82 -12.57
C GLU A 361 -55.49 -34.03 -11.06
N TYR A 362 -56.23 -33.17 -10.38
CA TYR A 362 -56.43 -33.25 -8.93
C TYR A 362 -57.85 -32.83 -8.56
N THR A 363 -58.46 -33.52 -7.59
CA THR A 363 -59.85 -33.31 -7.18
C THR A 363 -59.92 -32.74 -5.77
N PHE A 364 -60.46 -31.53 -5.64
CA PHE A 364 -60.76 -30.91 -4.34
C PHE A 364 -62.11 -31.40 -3.83
N SER A 365 -62.09 -32.14 -2.71
CA SER A 365 -63.28 -32.72 -2.09
C SER A 365 -63.95 -31.81 -1.05
N ARG A 366 -63.26 -30.75 -0.61
CA ARG A 366 -63.74 -29.79 0.39
C ARG A 366 -63.82 -28.40 -0.20
N ALA A 367 -64.90 -27.68 0.12
CA ALA A 367 -65.04 -26.29 -0.28
C ALA A 367 -63.95 -25.44 0.42
N GLY A 368 -63.35 -24.51 -0.32
CA GLY A 368 -62.23 -23.70 0.16
C GLY A 368 -61.45 -23.02 -0.97
N ASN A 369 -60.50 -22.18 -0.55
CA ASN A 369 -59.55 -21.50 -1.41
C ASN A 369 -58.20 -22.19 -1.27
N PHE A 370 -57.65 -22.69 -2.37
CA PHE A 370 -56.44 -23.51 -2.39
C PHE A 370 -55.35 -22.86 -3.22
N THR A 371 -54.24 -22.49 -2.59
CA THR A 371 -53.05 -21.99 -3.29
C THR A 371 -52.24 -23.19 -3.77
N VAL A 372 -52.29 -23.42 -5.08
CA VAL A 372 -51.54 -24.50 -5.73
C VAL A 372 -50.17 -23.98 -6.11
N THR A 373 -49.12 -24.66 -5.70
CA THR A 373 -47.72 -24.34 -6.04
C THR A 373 -47.13 -25.41 -6.95
N MET A 374 -46.34 -24.97 -7.92
CA MET A 374 -45.57 -25.83 -8.82
C MET A 374 -44.09 -25.48 -8.65
N THR A 375 -43.26 -26.48 -8.42
CA THR A 375 -41.79 -26.38 -8.39
C THR A 375 -41.19 -27.16 -9.56
N ALA A 376 -40.52 -26.46 -10.46
CA ALA A 376 -39.75 -27.06 -11.55
C ALA A 376 -38.27 -27.11 -11.16
N THR A 377 -37.59 -28.24 -11.38
CA THR A 377 -36.13 -28.39 -11.15
C THR A 377 -35.40 -28.70 -12.44
N ASP A 378 -34.27 -28.05 -12.68
CA ASP A 378 -33.42 -28.29 -13.87
C ASP A 378 -32.28 -29.31 -13.63
N THR A 379 -31.57 -29.67 -14.71
CA THR A 379 -30.42 -30.61 -14.69
C THR A 379 -29.26 -30.15 -13.80
N GLN A 380 -29.18 -28.88 -13.43
CA GLN A 380 -28.14 -28.30 -12.56
C GLN A 380 -28.62 -28.12 -11.12
N GLY A 381 -29.85 -28.55 -10.80
CA GLY A 381 -30.46 -28.43 -9.48
C GLY A 381 -31.11 -27.08 -9.19
N GLY A 382 -31.17 -26.17 -10.17
CA GLY A 382 -31.90 -24.91 -10.05
C GLY A 382 -33.41 -25.13 -9.94
N GLN A 383 -34.08 -24.36 -9.07
CA GLN A 383 -35.53 -24.47 -8.85
C GLN A 383 -36.27 -23.18 -9.18
N VAL A 384 -37.44 -23.32 -9.82
CA VAL A 384 -38.37 -22.21 -10.09
C VAL A 384 -39.75 -22.57 -9.56
N VAL A 385 -40.35 -21.66 -8.79
CA VAL A 385 -41.69 -21.84 -8.19
C VAL A 385 -42.73 -20.92 -8.84
N ARG A 386 -43.94 -21.44 -9.05
CA ARG A 386 -45.13 -20.70 -9.52
C ARG A 386 -46.34 -21.08 -8.69
N SER A 387 -47.30 -20.15 -8.57
CA SER A 387 -48.53 -20.40 -7.79
C SER A 387 -49.77 -19.87 -8.51
N LEU A 388 -50.91 -20.55 -8.31
CA LEU A 388 -52.23 -20.08 -8.73
C LEU A 388 -53.29 -20.45 -7.68
N LEU A 389 -54.42 -19.74 -7.68
CA LEU A 389 -55.52 -19.97 -6.75
C LEU A 389 -56.63 -20.81 -7.39
N ILE A 390 -57.13 -21.82 -6.67
CA ILE A 390 -58.33 -22.58 -7.01
C ILE A 390 -59.42 -22.34 -5.97
N VAL A 391 -60.66 -22.13 -6.42
CA VAL A 391 -61.82 -21.85 -5.56
C VAL A 391 -62.84 -22.99 -5.69
N ALA A 392 -62.85 -23.90 -4.72
CA ALA A 392 -63.85 -24.96 -4.66
C ALA A 392 -65.05 -24.47 -3.81
N THR A 393 -66.23 -24.36 -4.41
CA THR A 393 -67.44 -23.86 -3.73
C THR A 393 -68.25 -25.01 -3.12
N GLY A 394 -69.01 -24.72 -2.06
CA GLY A 394 -69.97 -25.69 -1.52
C GLY A 394 -71.17 -25.84 -2.45
N THR A 395 -71.77 -27.04 -2.53
CA THR A 395 -73.05 -27.23 -3.21
C THR A 395 -74.16 -26.49 -2.48
N THR A 396 -74.77 -25.49 -3.10
CA THR A 396 -75.98 -24.84 -2.60
C THR A 396 -77.17 -25.81 -2.74
N ALA A 397 -77.71 -26.28 -1.61
CA ALA A 397 -78.98 -27.01 -1.59
C ALA A 397 -80.11 -26.06 -2.01
N GLY A 398 -80.94 -26.50 -2.96
CA GLY A 398 -82.03 -25.71 -3.55
C GLY A 398 -83.06 -25.24 -2.52
N THR A 399 -83.54 -24.02 -2.74
CA THR A 399 -84.60 -23.32 -2.00
C THR A 399 -85.94 -24.05 -2.08
N VAL A 400 -86.50 -24.43 -0.92
CA VAL A 400 -87.91 -24.81 -0.76
C VAL A 400 -88.71 -23.53 -0.52
N THR A 401 -89.65 -23.21 -1.42
CA THR A 401 -90.64 -22.14 -1.24
C THR A 401 -91.88 -22.67 -0.50
N GLY A 402 -92.17 -22.13 0.69
CA GLY A 402 -93.44 -22.30 1.40
C GLY A 402 -93.92 -20.97 2.02
N PRO A 403 -95.23 -20.69 2.11
CA PRO A 403 -95.80 -19.35 2.30
C PRO A 403 -95.98 -18.93 3.79
N PRO A 404 -96.28 -17.64 4.06
CA PRO A 404 -96.08 -17.03 5.38
C PRO A 404 -97.30 -17.10 6.31
N ALA A 405 -97.02 -17.27 7.60
CA ALA A 405 -97.89 -16.96 8.74
C ALA A 405 -96.95 -16.50 9.88
N GLY A 406 -97.17 -15.46 10.68
CA GLY A 406 -98.34 -14.65 10.96
C GLY A 406 -98.37 -14.41 12.47
N GLY A 407 -97.92 -13.24 12.94
CA GLY A 407 -98.10 -12.70 14.30
C GLY A 407 -97.25 -13.37 15.40
N THR A 408 -96.96 -12.78 16.56
CA THR A 408 -97.04 -11.43 17.15
C THR A 408 -96.22 -11.53 18.46
N GLY A 409 -95.45 -10.52 18.85
CA GLY A 409 -94.72 -10.58 20.13
C GLY A 409 -93.82 -9.39 20.46
N THR A 410 -94.46 -8.29 20.88
CA THR A 410 -94.07 -7.27 21.88
C THR A 410 -92.62 -6.77 22.08
N CYS A 411 -92.57 -5.44 22.13
CA CYS A 411 -91.50 -4.50 22.47
C CYS A 411 -90.86 -4.67 23.87
N GLY A 412 -89.56 -4.43 23.96
CA GLY A 412 -88.83 -4.20 25.22
C GLY A 412 -87.46 -3.60 24.92
N ALA A 413 -87.24 -2.36 25.36
CA ALA A 413 -86.10 -1.53 25.03
C ALA A 413 -84.86 -1.75 25.93
N ILE A 414 -83.80 -1.03 25.54
CA ILE A 414 -82.65 -0.51 26.32
C ILE A 414 -81.43 -1.45 26.53
N GLY A 415 -80.25 -0.95 26.13
CA GLY A 415 -79.02 -1.20 26.91
C GLY A 415 -77.74 -1.57 26.12
N THR A 416 -77.06 -0.58 25.53
CA THR A 416 -75.57 -0.53 25.51
C THR A 416 -75.09 0.10 26.84
N PRO A 417 -73.79 0.13 27.24
CA PRO A 417 -72.56 -0.43 26.63
C PRO A 417 -71.58 -1.08 27.66
N ALA A 418 -70.38 -1.43 27.17
CA ALA A 418 -69.07 -1.39 27.86
C ALA A 418 -68.69 -2.53 28.82
N MET A 419 -67.50 -3.11 28.60
CA MET A 419 -66.34 -3.02 29.51
C MET A 419 -65.18 -3.89 28.94
N ILE A 420 -63.95 -3.36 28.71
CA ILE A 420 -62.87 -3.05 29.70
C ILE A 420 -62.13 -4.34 30.11
N LEU A 421 -60.80 -4.48 30.19
CA LEU A 421 -59.70 -3.52 30.42
C LEU A 421 -58.33 -4.22 30.23
N LEU A 422 -57.31 -3.42 29.87
CA LEU A 422 -55.91 -3.32 30.36
C LEU A 422 -55.01 -4.58 30.50
N VAL A 423 -53.68 -4.49 30.41
CA VAL A 423 -52.77 -3.60 31.18
C VAL A 423 -51.43 -3.34 30.44
N MET A 424 -51.06 -2.05 30.41
CA MET A 424 -49.76 -1.32 30.55
C MET A 424 -48.42 -1.95 30.08
N GLY A 425 -47.42 -1.18 29.61
CA GLY A 425 -47.30 0.28 29.55
C GLY A 425 -45.93 0.80 29.06
N MET A 426 -46.01 1.97 28.42
CA MET A 426 -45.20 3.21 28.53
C MET A 426 -43.69 3.33 28.22
N CYS A 427 -43.42 4.55 27.69
CA CYS A 427 -42.16 5.30 27.47
C CYS A 427 -41.37 4.98 26.19
N GLY A 428 -41.00 5.93 25.32
CA GLY A 428 -41.16 7.38 25.30
C GLY A 428 -40.17 8.00 24.31
N LEU A 429 -40.62 9.04 23.58
CA LEU A 429 -39.85 10.16 23.02
C LEU A 429 -38.90 9.95 21.82
N ARG A 430 -39.34 10.46 20.66
CA ARG A 430 -38.54 11.26 19.69
C ARG A 430 -38.62 12.74 20.14
N PRO A 431 -37.71 13.69 19.78
CA PRO A 431 -37.34 13.99 18.39
C PRO A 431 -35.95 14.63 18.12
N ILE A 432 -35.76 15.03 16.85
CA ILE A 432 -34.97 16.17 16.30
C ILE A 432 -33.71 15.80 15.51
N CYS A 433 -33.87 15.87 14.18
CA CYS A 433 -32.83 16.02 13.18
C CYS A 433 -32.09 17.36 13.33
N ARG A 434 -30.76 17.34 13.21
CA ARG A 434 -29.95 18.51 12.78
C ARG A 434 -29.16 18.12 11.52
N ARG A 435 -29.39 18.87 10.44
CA ARG A 435 -28.43 19.03 9.33
C ARG A 435 -27.22 19.82 9.83
N ARG A 436 -26.02 19.38 9.49
CA ARG A 436 -24.80 20.21 9.53
C ARG A 436 -24.49 20.68 8.12
N ALA A 437 -24.05 21.93 8.04
CA ALA A 437 -23.21 22.44 6.96
C ALA A 437 -21.78 21.92 7.13
#